data_AF-A0A820ZQ82-F1
#
_entry.id   AF-A0A820ZQ82-F1
#
_cell.length_a   1.000
_cell.length_b   1.000
_cell.length_c   1.000
_cell.angle_alpha   90.00
_cell.angle_beta   90.00
_cell.angle_gamma   90.00
#
_symmetry.space_group_name_H-M   'P 1'
#
loop_
_entity.id
_entity.type
_entity.pdbx_description
1 polymer ?
#
loop_
_entity_poly.entity_id
_entity_poly.type
_entity_poly.pdbx_seq_one_letter_code
_entity_poly.pdbx_strand_id
1 'polypeptide(L)'
;MTERMRERRTDDEFRLLDNRRRANSHKIGRRNNEFKIEENKRRADAHKIERQNDELKIEENKRKAEALKIERQNDEFKTEENKRRAKAHKIERQNDEFKTQENERRLKSLKIKREEEEYKEEERRRNASRMRMSRDKYENNFHLMKLNYESKIKEGPTHICSCCGGLWFEYSIRELTIEMLTNKGLKKEFIDNVCYLKNTIVKLCVTCRKDIMLNKVPNLCLSNGLAFYEVPDCLKILTELEERLISPRIPFMVIRTLGFCKQFGLKG
;
A
#
# COMPACT_ATOMS: atom_id res chain seq x y z
N MET A 1 -67.98 6.72 53.05
CA MET A 1 -68.41 6.64 51.64
C MET A 1 -69.61 5.69 51.59
N THR A 2 -70.82 6.20 51.37
CA THR A 2 -72.07 5.46 51.55
C THR A 2 -72.28 4.39 50.47
N GLU A 3 -72.93 3.28 50.81
CA GLU A 3 -73.20 2.11 49.94
C GLU A 3 -73.87 2.52 48.61
N ARG A 4 -74.81 3.47 48.69
CA ARG A 4 -75.45 4.17 47.55
C ARG A 4 -74.51 4.84 46.55
N MET A 5 -73.30 5.25 46.96
CA MET A 5 -72.30 5.83 46.06
C MET A 5 -71.47 4.75 45.35
N ARG A 6 -71.39 3.52 45.89
CA ARG A 6 -70.74 2.38 45.23
C ARG A 6 -71.64 1.80 44.15
N GLU A 7 -72.93 1.61 44.44
CA GLU A 7 -73.94 1.11 43.48
C GLU A 7 -74.15 2.06 42.29
N ARG A 8 -74.08 3.38 42.52
CA ARG A 8 -74.13 4.36 41.41
C ARG A 8 -72.92 4.32 40.50
N ARG A 9 -71.76 3.83 40.96
CA ARG A 9 -70.54 3.72 40.16
C ARG A 9 -70.48 2.43 39.34
N THR A 10 -71.34 1.46 39.62
CA THR A 10 -71.52 0.23 38.81
C THR A 10 -72.53 0.42 37.68
N ASP A 11 -73.31 1.50 37.72
CA ASP A 11 -74.21 1.90 36.64
C ASP A 11 -73.42 2.49 35.45
N ASP A 12 -73.58 1.86 34.28
CA ASP A 12 -72.81 2.21 33.07
C ASP A 12 -73.19 3.59 32.51
N GLU A 13 -74.45 3.99 32.63
CA GLU A 13 -74.92 5.30 32.19
C GLU A 13 -74.30 6.42 33.04
N PHE A 14 -74.29 6.25 34.36
CA PHE A 14 -73.62 7.15 35.28
C PHE A 14 -72.10 7.22 35.03
N ARG A 15 -71.44 6.09 34.76
CA ARG A 15 -70.00 6.06 34.42
C ARG A 15 -69.69 6.82 33.13
N LEU A 16 -70.48 6.62 32.08
CA LEU A 16 -70.31 7.32 30.81
C LEU A 16 -70.52 8.83 30.96
N LEU A 17 -71.53 9.23 31.74
CA LEU A 17 -71.83 10.63 31.99
C LEU A 17 -70.73 11.30 32.83
N ASP A 18 -70.23 10.63 33.88
CA ASP A 18 -69.12 11.12 34.72
C ASP A 18 -67.81 11.22 33.91
N ASN A 19 -67.51 10.23 33.07
CA ASN A 19 -66.37 10.27 32.15
C ASN A 19 -66.47 11.46 31.18
N ARG A 20 -67.66 11.70 30.61
CA ARG A 20 -67.90 12.83 29.69
C ARG A 20 -67.74 14.17 30.42
N ARG A 21 -68.23 14.29 31.65
CA ARG A 21 -68.04 15.48 32.50
C ARG A 21 -66.57 15.72 32.82
N ARG A 22 -65.83 14.69 33.22
CA ARG A 22 -64.38 14.77 33.49
C ARG A 22 -63.58 15.15 32.24
N ALA A 23 -63.91 14.55 31.09
CA ALA A 23 -63.27 14.86 29.82
C ALA A 23 -63.50 16.32 29.39
N ASN A 24 -64.73 16.82 29.53
CA ASN A 24 -65.06 18.23 29.27
C ASN A 24 -64.36 19.17 30.25
N SER A 25 -64.31 18.83 31.54
CA SER A 25 -63.57 19.59 32.57
C SER A 25 -62.07 19.68 32.24
N HIS A 26 -61.43 18.57 31.87
CA HIS A 26 -60.04 18.57 31.41
C HIS A 26 -59.83 19.38 30.13
N LYS A 27 -60.76 19.32 29.18
CA LYS A 27 -60.70 20.11 27.93
C LYS A 27 -60.77 21.61 28.20
N ILE A 28 -61.60 22.03 29.17
CA ILE A 28 -61.70 23.42 29.62
C ILE A 28 -60.44 23.82 30.40
N GLY A 29 -59.97 22.99 31.32
CA GLY A 29 -58.75 23.22 32.11
C GLY A 29 -57.50 23.42 31.24
N ARG A 30 -57.33 22.63 30.18
CA ARG A 30 -56.21 22.78 29.22
C ARG A 30 -56.25 24.06 28.39
N ARG A 31 -57.31 24.88 28.47
CA ARG A 31 -57.29 26.24 27.90
C ARG A 31 -56.49 27.21 28.78
N ASN A 32 -56.37 26.93 30.08
CA ASN A 32 -55.51 27.66 31.00
C ASN A 32 -54.05 27.14 30.90
N ASN A 33 -53.10 28.06 30.75
CA ASN A 33 -51.68 27.74 30.65
C ASN A 33 -51.08 27.22 31.97
N GLU A 34 -51.52 27.71 33.12
CA GLU A 34 -51.05 27.20 34.43
C GLU A 34 -51.43 25.73 34.62
N PHE A 35 -52.66 25.37 34.25
CA PHE A 35 -53.13 23.99 34.30
C PHE A 35 -52.32 23.07 33.37
N LYS A 36 -51.97 23.53 32.16
CA LYS A 36 -51.09 22.78 31.23
C LYS A 36 -49.69 22.57 31.79
N ILE A 37 -49.09 23.60 32.37
CA ILE A 37 -47.74 23.51 32.96
C ILE A 37 -47.75 22.50 34.10
N GLU A 38 -48.76 22.55 34.97
CA GLU A 38 -48.88 21.64 36.11
C GLU A 38 -49.24 20.20 35.70
N GLU A 39 -50.02 20.02 34.63
CA GLU A 39 -50.26 18.70 34.03
C GLU A 39 -48.97 18.12 33.43
N ASN A 40 -48.16 18.94 32.74
CA ASN A 40 -46.88 18.53 32.17
C ASN A 40 -45.84 18.19 33.24
N LYS A 41 -45.76 18.97 34.33
CA LYS A 41 -44.91 18.66 35.49
C LYS A 41 -45.28 17.32 36.10
N ARG A 42 -46.57 17.10 36.38
CA ARG A 42 -47.05 15.82 36.93
C ARG A 42 -46.74 14.63 36.01
N ARG A 43 -46.86 14.78 34.69
CA ARG A 43 -46.47 13.74 33.72
C ARG A 43 -44.96 13.50 33.71
N ALA A 44 -44.16 14.57 33.77
CA ALA A 44 -42.70 14.46 33.82
C ALA A 44 -42.23 13.76 35.11
N ASP A 45 -42.86 14.07 36.25
CA ASP A 45 -42.58 13.42 37.54
C ASP A 45 -43.03 11.95 37.54
N ALA A 46 -44.21 11.65 36.97
CA ALA A 46 -44.66 10.28 36.79
C ALA A 46 -43.68 9.45 35.94
N HIS A 47 -43.19 9.99 34.81
CA HIS A 47 -42.15 9.33 34.02
C HIS A 47 -40.80 9.25 34.74
N LYS A 48 -40.49 10.20 35.63
CA LYS A 48 -39.26 10.13 36.45
C LYS A 48 -39.33 8.97 37.45
N ILE A 49 -40.48 8.77 38.08
CA ILE A 49 -40.75 7.64 38.99
C ILE A 49 -40.72 6.32 38.22
N GLU A 50 -41.36 6.26 37.04
CA GLU A 50 -41.37 5.07 36.18
C GLU A 50 -39.95 4.67 35.72
N ARG A 51 -39.09 5.65 35.39
CA ARG A 51 -37.68 5.41 35.03
C ARG A 51 -36.79 4.95 36.19
N GLN A 52 -37.23 5.13 37.44
CA GLN A 52 -36.54 4.62 38.63
C GLN A 52 -36.92 3.16 38.94
N ASN A 53 -37.93 2.61 38.26
CA ASN A 53 -38.29 1.21 38.43
C ASN A 53 -37.34 0.34 37.58
N ASP A 54 -36.38 -0.28 38.26
CA ASP A 54 -35.38 -1.13 37.63
C ASP A 54 -35.98 -2.37 36.97
N GLU A 55 -37.08 -2.92 37.48
CA GLU A 55 -37.75 -4.08 36.88
C GLU A 55 -38.34 -3.74 35.51
N LEU A 56 -39.02 -2.60 35.40
CA LEU A 56 -39.55 -2.10 34.12
C LEU A 56 -38.43 -1.82 33.12
N LYS A 57 -37.31 -1.26 33.59
CA LYS A 57 -36.13 -0.99 32.75
C LYS A 57 -35.47 -2.28 32.25
N ILE A 58 -35.36 -3.30 33.10
CA ILE A 58 -34.82 -4.61 32.71
C ILE A 58 -35.73 -5.25 31.66
N GLU A 59 -37.04 -5.22 31.87
CA GLU A 59 -38.01 -5.81 30.95
C GLU A 59 -38.04 -5.09 29.59
N GLU A 60 -37.97 -3.75 29.58
CA GLU A 60 -37.84 -2.96 28.36
C GLU A 60 -36.55 -3.29 27.60
N ASN A 61 -35.43 -3.44 28.31
CA ASN A 61 -34.15 -3.82 27.72
C ASN A 61 -34.19 -5.24 27.13
N LYS A 62 -34.86 -6.19 27.79
CA LYS A 62 -35.08 -7.55 27.24
C LYS A 62 -35.87 -7.49 25.94
N ARG A 63 -37.01 -6.78 25.92
CA ARG A 63 -37.83 -6.61 24.71
C ARG A 63 -37.03 -5.97 23.56
N LYS A 64 -36.24 -4.95 23.86
CA LYS A 64 -35.33 -4.32 22.88
C LYS A 64 -34.29 -5.30 22.35
N ALA A 65 -33.67 -6.09 23.23
CA ALA A 65 -32.67 -7.08 22.84
C ALA A 65 -33.27 -8.19 21.95
N GLU A 66 -34.48 -8.65 22.26
CA GLU A 66 -35.21 -9.63 21.45
C GLU A 66 -35.59 -9.07 20.08
N ALA A 67 -36.11 -7.84 20.01
CA ALA A 67 -36.41 -7.17 18.76
C ALA A 67 -35.16 -7.05 17.87
N LEU A 68 -34.02 -6.63 18.44
CA LEU A 68 -32.74 -6.58 17.72
C LEU A 68 -32.27 -7.96 17.25
N LYS A 69 -32.54 -9.02 18.01
CA LYS A 69 -32.19 -10.39 17.62
C LYS A 69 -32.98 -10.84 16.38
N ILE A 70 -34.25 -10.46 16.30
CA ILE A 70 -35.10 -10.70 15.13
C ILE A 70 -34.58 -9.90 13.94
N GLU A 71 -34.27 -8.61 14.13
CA GLU A 71 -33.78 -7.73 13.06
C GLU A 71 -32.45 -8.20 12.45
N ARG A 72 -31.55 -8.75 13.28
CA ARG A 72 -30.28 -9.36 12.85
C ARG A 72 -30.41 -10.66 12.05
N GLN A 73 -31.61 -11.24 11.94
CA GLN A 73 -31.86 -12.34 11.00
C GLN A 73 -31.86 -11.85 9.55
N ASN A 74 -32.11 -10.55 9.32
CA ASN A 74 -31.96 -9.96 8.00
C ASN A 74 -30.48 -9.67 7.71
N ASP A 75 -29.94 -10.29 6.66
CA ASP A 75 -28.54 -10.14 6.24
C ASP A 75 -28.20 -8.71 5.80
N GLU A 76 -29.14 -7.97 5.20
CA GLU A 76 -28.92 -6.58 4.81
C GLU A 76 -28.77 -5.69 6.05
N PHE A 77 -29.62 -5.90 7.05
CA PHE A 77 -29.49 -5.22 8.34
C PHE A 77 -28.16 -5.56 9.02
N LYS A 78 -27.80 -6.85 9.07
CA LYS A 78 -26.55 -7.32 9.69
C LYS A 78 -25.31 -6.76 9.00
N THR A 79 -25.29 -6.71 7.67
CA THR A 79 -24.16 -6.15 6.92
C THR A 79 -24.03 -4.65 7.16
N GLU A 80 -25.13 -3.92 7.20
CA GLU A 80 -25.11 -2.48 7.45
C GLU A 80 -24.75 -2.15 8.91
N GLU A 81 -25.24 -2.93 9.87
CA GLU A 81 -24.82 -2.85 11.29
C GLU A 81 -23.30 -3.08 11.42
N ASN A 82 -22.76 -4.11 10.74
CA ASN A 82 -21.34 -4.39 10.73
C ASN A 82 -20.51 -3.25 10.13
N LYS A 83 -20.97 -2.64 9.02
CA LYS A 83 -20.29 -1.47 8.42
C LYS A 83 -20.29 -0.28 9.37
N ARG A 84 -21.41 0.00 10.05
CA ARG A 84 -21.50 1.09 11.04
C ARG A 84 -20.54 0.85 12.21
N ARG A 85 -20.51 -0.37 12.75
CA ARG A 85 -19.57 -0.77 13.81
C ARG A 85 -18.11 -0.66 13.36
N ALA A 86 -17.78 -1.10 12.16
CA ALA A 86 -16.44 -1.01 11.61
C ALA A 86 -15.99 0.45 11.44
N LYS A 87 -16.89 1.33 10.98
CA LYS A 87 -16.63 2.78 10.89
C LYS A 87 -16.41 3.39 12.27
N ALA A 88 -17.26 3.07 13.26
CA ALA A 88 -17.10 3.55 14.63
C ALA A 88 -15.76 3.11 15.25
N HIS A 89 -15.39 1.83 15.13
CA HIS A 89 -14.09 1.33 15.59
C HIS A 89 -12.90 1.92 14.83
N LYS A 90 -13.07 2.34 13.57
CA LYS A 90 -12.02 3.04 12.83
C LYS A 90 -11.77 4.43 13.42
N ILE A 91 -12.84 5.13 13.82
CA ILE A 91 -12.75 6.44 14.49
C ILE A 91 -12.13 6.27 15.88
N GLU A 92 -12.58 5.27 16.64
CA GLU A 92 -12.08 5.02 18.00
C GLU A 92 -10.58 4.69 18.02
N ARG A 93 -10.08 3.94 17.04
CA ARG A 93 -8.64 3.65 16.87
C ARG A 93 -7.78 4.84 16.43
N GLN A 94 -8.37 6.01 16.19
CA GLN A 94 -7.61 7.27 16.04
C GLN A 94 -7.16 7.81 17.40
N ASN A 95 -7.83 7.43 18.49
CA ASN A 95 -7.37 7.73 19.83
C ASN A 95 -6.22 6.79 20.20
N ASP A 96 -5.04 7.35 20.45
CA ASP A 96 -3.84 6.60 20.79
C ASP A 96 -3.99 5.82 22.10
N GLU A 97 -4.72 6.36 23.09
CA GLU A 97 -4.96 5.68 24.37
C GLU A 97 -5.85 4.43 24.19
N PHE A 98 -6.85 4.52 23.32
CA PHE A 98 -7.67 3.37 22.98
C PHE A 98 -6.83 2.29 22.28
N LYS A 99 -5.98 2.70 21.33
CA LYS A 99 -5.11 1.81 20.57
C LYS A 99 -4.09 1.11 21.46
N THR A 100 -3.50 1.79 22.44
CA THR A 100 -2.58 1.16 23.41
C THR A 100 -3.31 0.16 24.29
N GLN A 101 -4.47 0.52 24.85
CA GLN A 101 -5.27 -0.41 25.67
C GLN A 101 -5.74 -1.64 24.87
N GLU A 102 -6.17 -1.47 23.62
CA GLU A 102 -6.54 -2.58 22.72
C GLU A 102 -5.36 -3.53 22.49
N ASN A 103 -4.18 -2.98 22.22
CA ASN A 103 -2.95 -3.76 22.03
C ASN A 103 -2.56 -4.51 23.30
N GLU A 104 -2.63 -3.89 24.48
CA GLU A 104 -2.35 -4.55 25.76
C GLU A 104 -3.30 -5.72 26.02
N ARG A 105 -4.61 -5.53 25.80
CA ARG A 105 -5.60 -6.61 25.93
C ARG A 105 -5.29 -7.76 24.98
N ARG A 106 -4.94 -7.44 23.74
CA ARG A 106 -4.54 -8.44 22.73
C ARG A 106 -3.29 -9.21 23.15
N LEU A 107 -2.26 -8.53 23.66
CA LEU A 107 -1.03 -9.15 24.15
C LEU A 107 -1.30 -10.06 25.36
N LYS A 108 -2.12 -9.62 26.31
CA LYS A 108 -2.54 -10.44 27.46
C LYS A 108 -3.28 -11.70 27.01
N SER A 109 -4.24 -11.56 26.09
CA SER A 109 -4.96 -12.72 25.53
C SER A 109 -4.02 -13.70 24.80
N LEU A 110 -3.07 -13.18 24.01
CA LEU A 110 -2.08 -14.03 23.35
C LEU A 110 -1.15 -14.73 24.34
N LYS A 111 -0.79 -14.06 25.45
CA LYS A 111 0.03 -14.66 26.51
C LYS A 111 -0.68 -15.86 27.13
N ILE A 112 -1.95 -15.71 27.47
CA ILE A 112 -2.80 -16.80 28.01
C ILE A 112 -2.89 -17.95 27.01
N LYS A 113 -3.18 -17.68 25.73
CA LYS A 113 -3.24 -18.73 24.70
C LYS A 113 -1.94 -19.51 24.54
N ARG A 114 -0.78 -18.86 24.74
CA ARG A 114 0.53 -19.51 24.64
C ARG A 114 0.91 -20.34 25.87
N GLU A 115 0.12 -20.31 26.94
CA GLU A 115 0.25 -21.26 28.05
C GLU A 115 -0.22 -22.66 27.63
N GLU A 116 -1.13 -22.75 26.66
CA GLU A 116 -1.55 -24.01 26.06
C GLU A 116 -0.46 -24.51 25.07
N GLU A 117 0.15 -25.66 25.37
CA GLU A 117 1.23 -26.23 24.54
C GLU A 117 0.77 -26.58 23.11
N GLU A 118 -0.49 -27.00 22.94
CA GLU A 118 -1.06 -27.26 21.61
C GLU A 118 -1.07 -26.00 20.73
N TYR A 119 -1.54 -24.87 21.28
CA TYR A 119 -1.56 -23.58 20.59
C TYR A 119 -0.15 -23.15 20.19
N LYS A 120 0.82 -23.32 21.09
CA LYS A 120 2.23 -22.97 20.87
C LYS A 120 2.89 -23.83 19.79
N GLU A 121 2.61 -25.13 19.76
CA GLU A 121 3.07 -26.03 18.70
C GLU A 121 2.44 -25.66 17.34
N GLU A 122 1.15 -25.38 17.30
CA GLU A 122 0.47 -24.96 16.09
C GLU A 122 0.94 -23.59 15.59
N GLU A 123 1.20 -22.64 16.49
CA GLU A 123 1.82 -21.35 16.15
C GLU A 123 3.22 -21.56 15.54
N ARG A 124 4.05 -22.42 16.14
CA ARG A 124 5.36 -22.79 15.60
C ARG A 124 5.25 -23.42 14.21
N ARG A 125 4.33 -24.36 14.02
CA ARG A 125 4.07 -25.02 12.73
C ARG A 125 3.66 -24.03 11.66
N ARG A 126 2.72 -23.11 11.98
CA ARG A 126 2.28 -22.04 11.07
C ARG A 126 3.43 -21.09 10.71
N ASN A 127 4.25 -20.69 11.69
CA ASN A 127 5.39 -19.82 11.45
C ASN A 127 6.46 -20.52 10.59
N ALA A 128 6.76 -21.80 10.87
CA ALA A 128 7.69 -22.58 10.06
C ALA A 128 7.21 -22.74 8.61
N SER A 129 5.92 -23.03 8.41
CA SER A 129 5.31 -23.10 7.08
C SER A 129 5.41 -21.76 6.34
N ARG A 130 5.07 -20.63 6.99
CA ARG A 130 5.24 -19.28 6.41
C ARG A 130 6.68 -18.98 6.03
N MET A 131 7.64 -19.34 6.87
CA MET A 131 9.07 -19.13 6.60
C MET A 131 9.56 -19.98 5.41
N ARG A 132 9.12 -21.24 5.30
CA ARG A 132 9.40 -22.10 4.14
C ARG A 132 8.83 -21.51 2.86
N MET A 133 7.54 -21.19 2.84
CA MET A 133 6.89 -20.55 1.67
C MET A 133 7.56 -19.25 1.25
N SER A 134 8.03 -18.44 2.22
CA SER A 134 8.80 -17.23 1.93
C SER A 134 10.14 -17.58 1.26
N ARG A 135 10.91 -18.52 1.81
CA ARG A 135 12.17 -18.99 1.22
C ARG A 135 11.97 -19.55 -0.17
N ASP A 136 11.01 -20.43 -0.38
CA ASP A 136 10.73 -21.04 -1.69
C ASP A 136 10.35 -19.99 -2.73
N LYS A 137 9.60 -18.96 -2.33
CA LYS A 137 9.29 -17.80 -3.20
C LYS A 137 10.57 -17.06 -3.61
N TYR A 138 11.51 -16.85 -2.70
CA TYR A 138 12.77 -16.17 -3.00
C TYR A 138 13.78 -17.05 -3.72
N GLU A 139 13.83 -18.36 -3.46
CA GLU A 139 14.76 -19.31 -4.07
C GLU A 139 14.40 -19.56 -5.54
N ASN A 140 13.11 -19.78 -5.83
CA ASN A 140 12.61 -19.83 -7.21
C ASN A 140 12.88 -18.51 -7.94
N ASN A 141 12.76 -17.38 -7.25
CA ASN A 141 13.07 -16.07 -7.81
C ASN A 141 14.58 -15.90 -8.03
N PHE A 142 15.43 -16.33 -7.09
CA PHE A 142 16.88 -16.22 -7.20
C PHE A 142 17.43 -17.05 -8.36
N HIS A 143 17.01 -18.32 -8.48
CA HIS A 143 17.45 -19.18 -9.59
C HIS A 143 17.01 -18.60 -10.94
N LEU A 144 15.77 -18.12 -11.05
CA LEU A 144 15.28 -17.46 -12.26
C LEU A 144 16.04 -16.15 -12.55
N MET A 145 16.31 -15.32 -11.53
CA MET A 145 17.08 -14.09 -11.66
C MET A 145 18.52 -14.38 -12.11
N LYS A 146 19.14 -15.43 -11.57
CA LYS A 146 20.49 -15.87 -11.95
C LYS A 146 20.51 -16.30 -13.41
N LEU A 147 19.60 -17.18 -13.84
CA LEU A 147 19.51 -17.62 -15.24
C LEU A 147 19.29 -16.44 -16.19
N ASN A 148 18.42 -15.50 -15.82
CA ASN A 148 18.17 -14.28 -16.60
C ASN A 148 19.43 -13.40 -16.68
N TYR A 149 20.15 -13.23 -15.58
CA TYR A 149 21.41 -12.50 -15.56
C TYR A 149 22.45 -13.17 -16.47
N GLU A 150 22.71 -14.47 -16.29
CA GLU A 150 23.65 -15.24 -17.10
C GLU A 150 23.32 -15.19 -18.59
N SER A 151 22.04 -15.30 -18.95
CA SER A 151 21.59 -15.16 -20.34
C SER A 151 21.87 -13.76 -20.91
N LYS A 152 21.75 -12.70 -20.10
CA LYS A 152 21.96 -11.31 -20.55
C LYS A 152 23.43 -10.92 -20.68
N ILE A 153 24.32 -11.59 -19.94
CA ILE A 153 25.77 -11.34 -20.00
C ILE A 153 26.50 -12.34 -20.90
N LYS A 154 25.82 -13.38 -21.39
CA LYS A 154 26.37 -14.41 -22.26
C LYS A 154 27.05 -13.80 -23.49
N GLU A 155 26.38 -12.83 -24.09
CA GLU A 155 26.94 -11.98 -25.12
C GLU A 155 27.48 -10.74 -24.40
N GLY A 156 28.81 -10.59 -24.40
CA GLY A 156 29.46 -9.44 -23.77
C GLY A 156 29.00 -8.10 -24.40
N PRO A 157 29.44 -6.95 -23.85
CA PRO A 157 29.10 -5.66 -24.42
C PRO A 157 29.85 -5.47 -25.75
N THR A 158 29.24 -5.88 -26.86
CA THR A 158 29.82 -5.81 -28.21
C THR A 158 29.25 -4.67 -29.04
N HIS A 159 28.17 -4.03 -28.58
CA HIS A 159 27.51 -2.98 -29.33
C HIS A 159 28.08 -1.61 -28.99
N ILE A 160 28.58 -0.91 -30.01
CA ILE A 160 29.19 0.41 -29.87
C ILE A 160 28.10 1.49 -29.95
N CYS A 161 28.11 2.42 -29.00
CA CYS A 161 27.28 3.61 -29.04
C CYS A 161 27.86 4.65 -30.01
N SER A 162 27.09 5.06 -31.03
CA SER A 162 27.46 6.07 -32.03
C SER A 162 27.77 7.46 -31.46
N CYS A 163 27.41 7.74 -30.20
CA CYS A 163 27.64 9.03 -29.56
C CYS A 163 28.86 9.03 -28.62
N CYS A 164 28.93 8.09 -27.67
CA CYS A 164 30.00 8.05 -26.67
C CYS A 164 31.13 7.07 -27.00
N GLY A 165 31.00 6.24 -28.04
CA GLY A 165 31.98 5.21 -28.40
C GLY A 165 32.06 4.04 -27.41
N GLY A 166 31.32 4.08 -26.29
CA GLY A 166 31.30 3.03 -25.29
C GLY A 166 30.71 1.72 -25.83
N LEU A 167 31.19 0.61 -25.27
CA LEU A 167 30.70 -0.74 -25.51
C LEU A 167 29.54 -1.07 -24.56
N TRP A 168 28.44 -1.57 -25.10
CA TRP A 168 27.21 -1.85 -24.37
C TRP A 168 26.62 -3.20 -24.76
N PHE A 169 25.84 -3.77 -23.84
CA PHE A 169 25.00 -4.93 -24.14
C PHE A 169 23.87 -4.54 -25.11
N GLU A 170 23.40 -5.51 -25.88
CA GLU A 170 22.32 -5.32 -26.86
C GLU A 170 21.09 -4.64 -26.24
N TYR A 171 20.64 -5.13 -25.08
CA TYR A 171 19.47 -4.60 -24.38
C TYR A 171 19.65 -3.15 -23.90
N SER A 172 20.89 -2.65 -23.81
CA SER A 172 21.23 -1.28 -23.39
C SER A 172 21.38 -0.30 -24.56
N ILE A 173 21.33 -0.80 -25.79
CA ILE A 173 21.39 0.00 -27.02
C ILE A 173 19.99 0.14 -27.61
N ARG A 174 19.75 1.28 -28.26
CA ARG A 174 18.55 1.55 -29.05
C ARG A 174 18.99 2.00 -30.44
N GLU A 175 18.43 1.36 -31.44
CA GLU A 175 18.67 1.67 -32.84
C GLU A 175 17.62 2.69 -33.31
N LEU A 176 18.08 3.76 -33.96
CA LEU A 176 17.26 4.86 -34.46
C LEU A 176 17.77 5.24 -35.85
N THR A 177 16.87 5.62 -36.74
CA THR A 177 17.27 6.23 -38.02
C THR A 177 17.43 7.74 -37.87
N ILE A 178 18.28 8.32 -38.72
CA ILE A 178 18.49 9.78 -38.76
C ILE A 178 17.15 10.51 -39.07
N GLU A 179 16.30 9.91 -39.90
CA GLU A 179 14.96 10.42 -40.22
C GLU A 179 14.08 10.53 -38.96
N MET A 180 14.08 9.50 -38.09
CA MET A 180 13.30 9.53 -36.85
C MET A 180 13.76 10.64 -35.89
N LEU A 181 15.06 10.92 -35.84
CA LEU A 181 15.61 12.01 -35.05
C LEU A 181 15.23 13.37 -35.65
N THR A 182 15.28 13.49 -36.97
CA THR A 182 14.93 14.71 -37.70
C THR A 182 13.44 15.03 -37.58
N ASN A 183 12.57 14.03 -37.69
CA ASN A 183 11.12 14.16 -37.49
C ASN A 183 10.75 14.63 -36.08
N LYS A 184 11.63 14.40 -35.09
CA LYS A 184 11.47 14.92 -33.72
C LYS A 184 11.95 16.36 -33.54
N GLY A 185 12.39 17.02 -34.60
CA GLY A 185 12.85 18.41 -34.57
C GLY A 185 14.33 18.59 -34.25
N LEU A 186 15.14 17.52 -34.30
CA LEU A 186 16.60 17.63 -34.15
C LEU A 186 17.23 18.05 -35.49
N LYS A 187 18.11 19.05 -35.45
CA LYS A 187 18.84 19.50 -36.64
C LYS A 187 19.86 18.44 -37.08
N LYS A 188 20.01 18.25 -38.39
CA LYS A 188 20.98 17.30 -38.96
C LYS A 188 22.42 17.60 -38.51
N GLU A 189 22.80 18.87 -38.49
CA GLU A 189 24.11 19.32 -38.00
C GLU A 189 24.37 18.91 -36.54
N PHE A 190 23.34 18.98 -35.68
CA PHE A 190 23.47 18.54 -34.29
C PHE A 190 23.68 17.03 -34.20
N ILE A 191 22.96 16.25 -35.01
CA ILE A 191 23.10 14.79 -35.07
C ILE A 191 24.52 14.42 -35.53
N ASP A 192 25.02 15.07 -36.58
CA ASP A 192 26.36 14.84 -37.13
C ASP A 192 27.48 15.22 -36.14
N ASN A 193 27.25 16.25 -35.30
CA ASN A 193 28.19 16.66 -34.26
C ASN A 193 28.22 15.69 -33.07
N VAL A 194 27.07 15.11 -32.70
CA VAL A 194 26.95 14.24 -31.52
C VAL A 194 27.25 12.78 -31.86
N CYS A 195 26.97 12.35 -33.09
CA CYS A 195 27.19 10.98 -33.54
C CYS A 195 28.45 10.88 -34.42
N TYR A 196 29.52 10.31 -33.88
CA TYR A 196 30.77 10.16 -34.62
C TYR A 196 30.70 9.06 -35.69
N LEU A 197 29.92 7.99 -35.45
CA LEU A 197 29.66 6.94 -36.44
C LEU A 197 28.54 7.37 -37.38
N LYS A 198 28.91 7.68 -38.63
CA LYS A 198 27.99 8.13 -39.68
C LYS A 198 27.30 6.96 -40.39
N ASN A 199 26.55 6.17 -39.62
CA ASN A 199 25.75 5.07 -40.15
C ASN A 199 24.31 5.52 -40.39
N THR A 200 23.61 4.87 -41.33
CA THR A 200 22.16 5.08 -41.56
C THR A 200 21.33 4.74 -40.32
N ILE A 201 21.77 3.71 -39.59
CA ILE A 201 21.23 3.30 -38.30
C ILE A 201 22.18 3.78 -37.20
N VAL A 202 21.69 4.69 -36.37
CA VAL A 202 22.40 5.24 -35.21
C VAL A 202 22.10 4.38 -34.00
N LYS A 203 23.15 3.81 -33.38
CA LYS A 203 23.03 2.99 -32.17
C LYS A 203 23.35 3.84 -30.95
N LEU A 204 22.39 4.10 -30.08
CA LEU A 204 22.59 4.95 -28.90
C LEU A 204 22.37 4.18 -27.61
N CYS A 205 23.25 4.36 -26.63
CA CYS A 205 22.99 3.89 -25.27
C CYS A 205 21.85 4.68 -24.63
N VAL A 206 21.23 4.10 -23.60
CA VAL A 206 20.08 4.71 -22.91
C VAL A 206 20.35 6.15 -22.47
N THR A 207 21.54 6.41 -21.91
CA THR A 207 21.93 7.74 -21.43
C THR A 207 22.09 8.74 -22.57
N CYS A 208 22.87 8.41 -23.60
CA CYS A 208 23.09 9.30 -24.74
C CYS A 208 21.77 9.61 -25.46
N ARG A 209 20.92 8.60 -25.66
CA ARG A 209 19.59 8.79 -26.25
C ARG A 209 18.75 9.77 -25.43
N LYS A 210 18.76 9.67 -24.11
CA LYS A 210 17.99 10.56 -23.23
C LYS A 210 18.41 12.02 -23.42
N ASP A 211 19.71 12.28 -23.40
CA ASP A 211 20.26 13.64 -23.54
C ASP A 211 20.04 14.20 -24.95
N ILE A 212 20.27 13.39 -25.99
CA ILE A 212 20.03 13.78 -27.40
C ILE A 212 18.58 14.14 -27.66
N MET A 213 17.64 13.37 -27.09
CA MET A 213 16.20 13.64 -27.23
C MET A 213 15.77 14.95 -26.55
N LEU A 214 16.57 15.45 -25.61
CA LEU A 214 16.40 16.76 -24.97
C LEU A 214 17.19 17.87 -25.69
N ASN A 215 17.70 17.59 -26.90
CA ASN A 215 18.57 18.49 -27.67
C ASN A 215 19.81 18.96 -26.89
N LYS A 216 20.33 18.09 -26.00
CA LYS A 216 21.52 18.33 -25.19
C LYS A 216 22.65 17.41 -25.64
N VAL A 217 23.87 17.94 -25.72
CA VAL A 217 25.07 17.12 -25.97
C VAL A 217 25.33 16.24 -24.74
N PRO A 218 25.39 14.90 -24.87
CA PRO A 218 25.67 14.01 -23.75
C PRO A 218 27.05 14.28 -23.14
N ASN A 219 27.19 14.16 -21.82
CA ASN A 219 28.45 14.46 -21.13
C ASN A 219 29.63 13.60 -21.62
N LEU A 220 29.37 12.32 -21.90
CA LEU A 220 30.37 11.36 -22.40
C LEU A 220 30.45 11.32 -23.92
N CYS A 221 29.91 12.31 -24.63
CA CYS A 221 30.00 12.38 -26.08
C CYS A 221 31.47 12.58 -26.50
N LEU A 222 31.89 11.89 -27.57
CA LEU A 222 33.26 12.01 -28.08
C LEU A 222 33.58 13.42 -28.59
N SER A 223 32.57 14.19 -29.04
CA SER A 223 32.74 15.57 -29.46
C SER A 223 33.14 16.53 -28.33
N ASN A 224 33.00 16.12 -27.06
CA ASN A 224 33.50 16.87 -25.90
C ASN A 224 35.02 16.72 -25.68
N GLY A 225 35.77 16.25 -26.68
CA GLY A 225 37.22 16.00 -26.56
C GLY A 225 37.57 14.71 -25.81
N LEU A 226 36.62 13.77 -25.72
CA LEU A 226 36.85 12.43 -25.16
C LEU A 226 37.30 11.42 -26.23
N ALA A 227 37.36 11.84 -27.49
CA ALA A 227 37.91 11.04 -28.56
C ALA A 227 39.42 10.78 -28.33
N PHE A 228 39.86 9.57 -28.65
CA PHE A 228 41.28 9.28 -28.72
C PHE A 228 41.92 10.07 -29.85
N TYR A 229 43.16 10.50 -29.64
CA TYR A 229 43.97 11.10 -30.69
C TYR A 229 44.25 10.09 -31.80
N GLU A 230 44.39 10.59 -33.02
CA GLU A 230 44.85 9.74 -34.12
C GLU A 230 46.25 9.21 -33.81
N VAL A 231 46.43 7.91 -34.00
CA VAL A 231 47.74 7.29 -33.80
C VAL A 231 48.71 7.90 -34.83
N PRO A 232 49.87 8.44 -34.41
CA PRO A 232 50.88 8.95 -35.33
C PRO A 232 51.34 7.88 -36.33
N ASP A 233 51.63 8.28 -37.57
CA ASP A 233 52.00 7.33 -38.63
C ASP A 233 53.27 6.55 -38.31
N CYS A 234 54.23 7.16 -37.60
CA CYS A 234 55.42 6.48 -37.12
C CYS A 234 55.14 5.31 -36.18
N LEU A 235 54.01 5.33 -35.45
CA LEU A 235 53.59 4.24 -34.56
C LEU A 235 52.76 3.18 -35.30
N LYS A 236 52.09 3.53 -36.41
CA LYS A 236 51.31 2.59 -37.21
C LYS A 236 52.17 1.57 -37.97
N ILE A 237 53.44 1.91 -38.22
CA ILE A 237 54.39 1.09 -38.99
C ILE A 237 55.06 0.01 -38.11
N LEU A 238 54.99 0.16 -36.79
CA LEU A 238 55.66 -0.74 -35.87
C LEU A 238 55.09 -2.16 -35.94
N THR A 239 55.99 -3.13 -35.88
CA THR A 239 55.62 -4.54 -35.67
C THR A 239 55.11 -4.76 -34.24
N GLU A 240 54.34 -5.83 -34.02
CA GLU A 240 53.86 -6.21 -32.68
C GLU A 240 55.01 -6.34 -31.66
N LEU A 241 56.19 -6.78 -32.12
CA LEU A 241 57.39 -6.88 -31.29
C LEU A 241 57.94 -5.49 -30.92
N GLU A 242 58.09 -4.59 -31.89
CA GLU A 242 58.57 -3.24 -31.65
C GLU A 242 57.60 -2.45 -30.76
N GLU A 243 56.29 -2.56 -31.00
CA GLU A 243 55.25 -1.99 -30.14
C GLU A 243 55.40 -2.46 -28.69
N ARG A 244 55.63 -3.77 -28.47
CA ARG A 244 55.89 -4.32 -27.12
C ARG A 244 57.16 -3.79 -26.48
N LEU A 245 58.22 -3.55 -27.27
CA LEU A 245 59.51 -3.06 -26.75
C LEU A 245 59.45 -1.58 -26.35
N ILE A 246 58.64 -0.77 -27.05
CA ILE A 246 58.47 0.66 -26.73
C ILE A 246 57.31 0.91 -25.77
N SER A 247 56.43 -0.07 -25.57
CA SER A 247 55.33 0.05 -24.61
C SER A 247 55.87 0.20 -23.20
N PRO A 248 55.31 1.10 -22.36
CA PRO A 248 55.66 1.19 -20.94
C PRO A 248 55.36 -0.09 -20.14
N ARG A 249 54.69 -1.09 -20.76
CA ARG A 249 54.53 -2.43 -20.20
C ARG A 249 55.87 -3.16 -20.21
N ILE A 250 56.33 -3.56 -19.03
CA ILE A 250 57.54 -4.37 -18.85
C ILE A 250 57.47 -5.60 -19.78
N PRO A 251 58.36 -5.72 -20.79
CA PRO A 251 58.26 -6.71 -21.89
C PRO A 251 58.24 -8.18 -21.46
N PHE A 252 58.49 -8.48 -20.19
CA PHE A 252 58.60 -9.83 -19.64
C PHE A 252 57.54 -10.16 -18.58
N MET A 253 56.60 -9.25 -18.30
CA MET A 253 55.50 -9.55 -17.38
C MET A 253 54.48 -10.49 -18.02
N VAL A 254 54.56 -11.77 -17.69
CA VAL A 254 53.60 -12.78 -18.12
C VAL A 254 52.50 -12.91 -17.07
N ILE A 255 51.24 -12.82 -17.51
CA ILE A 255 50.08 -13.17 -16.70
C ILE A 255 50.05 -14.69 -16.56
N ARG A 256 50.39 -15.22 -15.38
CA ARG A 256 50.38 -16.67 -15.10
C ARG A 256 49.30 -17.00 -14.07
N THR A 257 48.73 -18.19 -14.17
CA THR A 257 47.84 -18.73 -13.14
C THR A 257 48.65 -19.02 -11.87
N LEU A 258 48.33 -18.36 -10.75
CA LEU A 258 48.99 -18.51 -9.44
C LEU A 258 48.53 -19.76 -8.66
N GLY A 259 48.09 -20.81 -9.36
CA GLY A 259 47.60 -22.06 -8.77
C GLY A 259 46.13 -22.34 -9.06
N PHE A 260 45.53 -23.21 -8.24
CA PHE A 260 44.21 -23.83 -8.48
C PHE A 260 43.02 -22.85 -8.46
N CYS A 261 43.17 -21.67 -7.85
CA CYS A 261 42.07 -20.74 -7.60
C CYS A 261 41.80 -19.70 -8.72
N LYS A 262 42.21 -19.94 -9.97
CA LYS A 262 41.99 -19.03 -11.13
C LYS A 262 42.47 -17.57 -10.92
N GLN A 263 43.28 -17.30 -9.90
CA GLN A 263 43.92 -16.01 -9.73
C GLN A 263 45.09 -15.91 -10.69
N PHE A 264 45.14 -14.78 -11.39
CA PHE A 264 46.23 -14.46 -12.30
C PHE A 264 47.22 -13.54 -11.60
N GLY A 265 48.49 -13.89 -11.65
CA GLY A 265 49.60 -13.12 -11.12
C GLY A 265 50.46 -12.58 -12.24
N LEU A 266 51.09 -11.44 -11.99
CA LEU A 266 52.10 -10.89 -12.86
C LEU A 266 53.47 -11.38 -12.39
N LYS A 267 54.17 -12.12 -13.25
CA LYS A 267 55.56 -12.53 -13.01
C LYS A 267 56.44 -11.86 -14.05
N GLY A 268 57.37 -11.02 -13.59
CA GLY A 268 58.44 -10.44 -14.40
C GLY A 268 59.59 -11.40 -14.62
#